data_AF-A0A2T4UT65-F1
#
_entry.id   AF-A0A2T4UT65-F1
#
_cell.length_a   1.000
_cell.length_b   1.000
_cell.length_c   1.000
_cell.angle_alpha   90.00
_cell.angle_beta   90.00
_cell.angle_gamma   90.00
#
_symmetry.space_group_name_H-M   'P 1'
#
loop_
_entity.id
_entity.type
_entity.pdbx_description
1 polymer ?
#
loop_
_entity_poly.entity_id
_entity_poly.type
_entity_poly.pdbx_seq_one_letter_code
_entity_poly.pdbx_strand_id
1 'polypeptide(L)'
;MRPTTSRTRTAVRALALGGALAASLSLVACSGASDADAGSDAESVTVTVGTLRGQPHFYQPFLYEQFAEEGVEFEVITLDTTPALSDALVAGTIDFAISGVTPTISSVAQDRDLKIVASAADGGSGFLGGEGISSVEDLAGKKVGYIQGSAQEVALRYYLEEAGLTDSDLELTTIPVPEMASAYTSGSIDAFFGVEIGVSIAEAAGATEIADPYATPIGRVNIGLVTTGAMIEEQPEVAQKVVDTHAATTEYMADNVDEWLPEMIAEFGGDQDVLESALENFWLRSDLTEEYQGQLEALAGQMQQLGFIDEAPAIEDVVDTTFAPTS
;
A
#
# COMPACT_ATOMS: atom_id res chain seq x y z
N MET A 1 39.97 26.65 -45.97
CA MET A 1 41.41 26.58 -45.60
C MET A 1 41.62 25.38 -44.68
N ARG A 2 42.28 24.33 -45.18
CA ARG A 2 43.08 23.37 -44.37
C ARG A 2 44.44 24.07 -44.10
N PRO A 3 45.18 23.80 -43.00
CA PRO A 3 45.94 22.53 -42.86
C PRO A 3 46.12 22.05 -41.38
N THR A 4 46.05 20.74 -41.08
CA THR A 4 47.12 19.70 -40.99
C THR A 4 47.66 19.41 -39.57
N THR A 5 47.50 18.14 -39.16
CA THR A 5 48.51 17.19 -38.59
C THR A 5 49.08 17.49 -37.20
N SER A 6 49.14 16.52 -36.28
CA SER A 6 50.14 15.44 -36.35
C SER A 6 49.81 14.23 -35.46
N ARG A 7 49.99 13.03 -36.04
CA ARG A 7 50.15 11.74 -35.36
C ARG A 7 51.57 11.62 -34.83
N THR A 8 51.76 10.96 -33.69
CA THR A 8 53.01 10.22 -33.44
C THR A 8 52.75 8.92 -32.71
N ARG A 9 53.11 7.82 -33.39
CA ARG A 9 53.26 6.46 -32.89
C ARG A 9 54.69 6.28 -32.37
N THR A 10 54.86 5.57 -31.26
CA THR A 10 56.09 4.81 -30.93
C THR A 10 55.69 3.70 -29.96
N ALA A 11 55.47 2.45 -30.37
CA ALA A 11 56.44 1.38 -30.67
C ALA A 11 57.12 0.76 -29.41
N VAL A 12 56.55 -0.36 -28.96
CA VAL A 12 57.14 -1.68 -28.64
C VAL A 12 58.62 -1.77 -28.24
N ARG A 13 58.88 -2.42 -27.08
CA ARG A 13 59.97 -3.37 -26.76
C ARG A 13 59.57 -4.12 -25.46
N ALA A 14 59.16 -5.39 -25.46
CA ALA A 14 59.88 -6.66 -25.69
C ALA A 14 60.72 -7.17 -24.50
N LEU A 15 60.23 -8.29 -23.93
CA LEU A 15 60.90 -9.49 -23.34
C LEU A 15 61.91 -9.37 -22.17
N ALA A 16 61.66 -10.16 -21.11
CA ALA A 16 62.47 -11.32 -20.67
C ALA A 16 61.87 -11.96 -19.39
N LEU A 17 61.15 -13.09 -19.48
CA LEU A 17 61.50 -14.45 -18.98
C LEU A 17 62.61 -14.62 -17.92
N GLY A 18 62.29 -15.43 -16.91
CA GLY A 18 63.19 -16.18 -16.00
C GLY A 18 63.00 -15.79 -14.53
N GLY A 19 62.73 -16.65 -13.55
CA GLY A 19 62.69 -18.11 -13.46
C GLY A 19 62.74 -18.50 -11.97
N ALA A 20 61.92 -19.47 -11.58
CA ALA A 20 62.12 -20.49 -10.53
C ALA A 20 62.31 -20.11 -9.04
N LEU A 21 61.31 -20.56 -8.25
CA LEU A 21 61.42 -21.55 -7.15
C LEU A 21 62.17 -21.19 -5.85
N ALA A 22 61.41 -21.03 -4.75
CA ALA A 22 61.79 -21.57 -3.45
C ALA A 22 60.54 -21.86 -2.61
N ALA A 23 60.35 -23.15 -2.30
CA ALA A 23 59.36 -23.65 -1.38
C ALA A 23 59.81 -23.43 0.07
N SER A 24 58.88 -23.08 0.95
CA SER A 24 59.01 -23.31 2.39
C SER A 24 57.66 -23.77 2.92
N LEU A 25 57.51 -25.09 3.03
CA LEU A 25 56.54 -25.72 3.93
C LEU A 25 56.96 -25.40 5.37
N SER A 26 56.03 -24.86 6.14
CA SER A 26 56.06 -24.95 7.60
C SER A 26 54.71 -25.51 8.05
N LEU A 27 54.67 -26.83 8.21
CA LEU A 27 53.68 -27.51 9.03
C LEU A 27 53.98 -27.18 10.49
N VAL A 28 53.10 -26.42 11.14
CA VAL A 28 52.93 -26.48 12.59
C VAL A 28 51.49 -26.87 12.85
N ALA A 29 51.29 -28.16 13.09
CA ALA A 29 50.13 -28.69 13.76
C ALA A 29 50.30 -28.42 15.26
N CYS A 30 49.39 -27.63 15.84
CA CYS A 30 49.07 -27.71 17.26
C CYS A 30 47.57 -27.48 17.44
N SER A 31 46.94 -28.57 17.84
CA SER A 31 45.65 -28.68 18.52
C SER A 31 45.34 -27.49 19.43
N GLY A 32 44.17 -26.91 19.21
CA GLY A 32 43.51 -25.98 20.10
C GLY A 32 42.07 -25.85 19.64
N ALA A 33 41.25 -26.83 20.03
CA ALA A 33 39.80 -26.65 20.02
C ALA A 33 39.51 -25.52 21.00
N SER A 34 39.28 -24.34 20.43
CA SER A 34 38.58 -23.25 21.06
C SER A 34 37.53 -22.92 20.03
N ASP A 35 36.33 -23.47 20.24
CA ASP A 35 35.10 -22.90 19.68
C ASP A 35 35.07 -21.45 20.17
N ALA A 36 35.72 -20.59 19.37
CA ALA A 36 35.35 -19.21 19.30
C ALA A 36 34.00 -19.26 18.60
N ASP A 37 32.96 -19.21 19.41
CA ASP A 37 31.63 -18.78 19.04
C ASP A 37 31.79 -17.36 18.48
N ALA A 38 32.22 -17.29 17.23
CA ALA A 38 32.03 -16.13 16.39
C ALA A 38 30.54 -16.17 16.09
N GLY A 39 29.76 -15.53 16.97
CA GLY A 39 28.46 -15.02 16.58
C GLY A 39 28.70 -14.25 15.29
N SER A 40 28.30 -14.83 14.17
CA SER A 40 28.12 -14.06 12.96
C SER A 40 27.01 -13.08 13.31
N ASP A 41 27.36 -11.82 13.53
CA ASP A 41 26.41 -10.74 13.27
C ASP A 41 26.00 -10.97 11.81
N ALA A 42 24.88 -11.67 11.59
CA ALA A 42 24.31 -11.79 10.27
C ALA A 42 24.01 -10.35 9.83
N GLU A 43 24.62 -9.93 8.73
CA GLU A 43 24.45 -8.57 8.20
C GLU A 43 22.95 -8.38 7.94
N SER A 44 22.31 -7.45 8.65
CA SER A 44 20.89 -7.16 8.53
C SER A 44 20.60 -6.59 7.15
N VAL A 45 19.49 -7.01 6.55
CA VAL A 45 18.98 -6.41 5.31
C VAL A 45 18.09 -5.25 5.69
N THR A 46 18.45 -4.03 5.27
CA THR A 46 17.56 -2.87 5.40
C THR A 46 16.46 -2.97 4.33
N VAL A 47 15.21 -2.99 4.77
CA VAL A 47 14.00 -2.99 3.94
C VAL A 47 13.39 -1.60 3.94
N THR A 48 13.27 -0.97 2.77
CA THR A 48 12.62 0.33 2.63
C THR A 48 11.12 0.16 2.37
N VAL A 49 10.28 0.66 3.29
CA VAL A 49 8.82 0.56 3.21
C VAL A 49 8.19 1.92 2.94
N GLY A 50 7.45 2.03 1.84
CA GLY A 50 6.66 3.22 1.52
C GLY A 50 5.30 3.23 2.20
N THR A 51 4.84 4.40 2.63
CA THR A 51 3.49 4.59 3.14
C THR A 51 2.97 6.01 2.90
N LEU A 52 1.71 6.26 3.24
CA LEU A 52 1.13 7.61 3.25
C LEU A 52 1.19 8.23 4.65
N ARG A 53 1.24 9.56 4.69
CA ARG A 53 1.35 10.31 5.94
C ARG A 53 -0.01 10.53 6.62
N GLY A 54 -0.03 10.43 7.95
CA GLY A 54 -1.09 10.99 8.80
C GLY A 54 -2.45 10.29 8.74
N GLN A 55 -2.48 9.02 8.34
CA GLN A 55 -3.69 8.19 8.28
C GLN A 55 -3.47 6.91 9.10
N PRO A 56 -4.37 6.57 10.05
CA PRO A 56 -4.21 5.39 10.91
C PRO A 56 -3.99 4.07 10.17
N HIS A 57 -4.75 3.82 9.11
CA HIS A 57 -4.68 2.58 8.32
C HIS A 57 -3.42 2.45 7.44
N PHE A 58 -2.54 3.47 7.44
CA PHE A 58 -1.23 3.50 6.79
C PHE A 58 -0.07 3.52 7.81
N TYR A 59 -0.35 3.46 9.11
CA TYR A 59 0.64 3.73 10.16
C TYR A 59 1.54 2.52 10.51
N GLN A 60 1.17 1.31 10.09
CA GLN A 60 1.87 0.06 10.43
C GLN A 60 3.41 0.16 10.23
N PRO A 61 3.94 0.71 9.12
CA PRO A 61 5.39 0.73 8.88
C PRO A 61 6.19 1.48 9.94
N PHE A 62 5.61 2.50 10.58
CA PHE A 62 6.29 3.25 11.64
C PHE A 62 6.51 2.44 12.91
N LEU A 63 5.80 1.32 13.07
CA LEU A 63 5.93 0.41 14.20
C LEU A 63 6.73 -0.86 13.85
N TYR A 64 7.09 -1.08 12.58
CA TYR A 64 7.75 -2.33 12.14
C TYR A 64 9.02 -2.66 12.91
N GLU A 65 9.83 -1.65 13.24
CA GLU A 65 11.08 -1.85 14.00
C GLU A 65 10.84 -2.49 15.38
N GLN A 66 9.65 -2.31 15.98
CA GLN A 66 9.30 -2.91 17.26
C GLN A 66 9.00 -4.42 17.14
N PHE A 67 8.65 -4.87 15.93
CA PHE A 67 8.22 -6.23 15.62
C PHE A 67 9.14 -6.88 14.55
N ALA A 68 10.32 -6.32 14.34
CA ALA A 68 11.25 -6.77 13.32
C ALA A 68 11.75 -8.19 13.63
N GLU A 69 11.66 -9.07 12.63
CA GLU A 69 12.28 -10.39 12.68
C GLU A 69 13.81 -10.29 12.61
N GLU A 70 14.52 -11.31 13.10
CA GLU A 70 15.99 -11.30 13.10
C GLU A 70 16.56 -11.17 11.68
N GLY A 71 17.48 -10.22 11.48
CA GLY A 71 18.19 -10.02 10.21
C GLY A 71 17.46 -9.13 9.19
N VAL A 72 16.38 -8.45 9.58
CA VAL A 72 15.79 -7.33 8.84
C VAL A 72 15.74 -6.07 9.70
N GLU A 73 15.95 -4.91 9.08
CA GLU A 73 15.78 -3.57 9.67
C GLU A 73 14.91 -2.74 8.74
N PHE A 74 14.17 -1.76 9.25
CA PHE A 74 13.20 -1.03 8.43
C PHE A 74 13.53 0.47 8.27
N GLU A 75 13.49 0.96 7.03
CA GLU A 75 13.46 2.38 6.71
C GLU A 75 12.07 2.75 6.17
N VAL A 76 11.39 3.70 6.79
CA VAL A 76 10.06 4.14 6.35
C VAL A 76 10.17 5.41 5.53
N ILE A 77 9.57 5.42 4.34
CA ILE A 77 9.41 6.63 3.53
C ILE A 77 7.93 6.99 3.37
N THR A 78 7.64 8.30 3.34
CA THR A 78 6.29 8.79 3.06
C THR A 78 6.18 9.35 1.66
N LEU A 79 5.12 9.00 0.95
CA LEU A 79 4.74 9.58 -0.34
C LEU A 79 3.34 10.19 -0.24
N ASP A 80 2.99 11.01 -1.23
CA ASP A 80 1.72 11.76 -1.21
C ASP A 80 0.53 10.95 -1.75
N THR A 81 0.76 9.92 -2.58
CA THR A 81 -0.30 9.18 -3.27
C THR A 81 0.03 7.71 -3.49
N THR A 82 -0.99 6.86 -3.60
CA THR A 82 -0.85 5.42 -3.90
C THR A 82 -0.27 5.11 -5.29
N PRO A 83 -0.53 5.88 -6.38
CA PRO A 83 0.21 5.71 -7.63
C PRO A 83 1.71 6.00 -7.47
N ALA A 84 2.11 6.97 -6.64
CA ALA A 84 3.52 7.24 -6.39
C ALA A 84 4.22 6.08 -5.66
N LEU A 85 3.53 5.39 -4.73
CA LEU A 85 4.02 4.16 -4.11
C LEU A 85 4.22 3.04 -5.15
N SER A 86 3.26 2.88 -6.06
CA SER A 86 3.34 1.90 -7.16
C SER A 86 4.53 2.18 -8.10
N ASP A 87 4.77 3.46 -8.42
CA ASP A 87 5.94 3.89 -9.20
C ASP A 87 7.26 3.64 -8.48
N ALA A 88 7.30 3.89 -7.17
CA ALA A 88 8.50 3.68 -6.36
C ALA A 88 8.86 2.19 -6.22
N LEU A 89 7.86 1.30 -6.06
CA LEU A 89 8.02 -0.15 -6.03
C LEU A 89 8.60 -0.67 -7.36
N VAL A 90 7.96 -0.31 -8.48
CA VAL A 90 8.39 -0.74 -9.82
C VAL A 90 9.79 -0.19 -10.17
N ALA A 91 10.13 1.00 -9.67
CA ALA A 91 11.47 1.56 -9.84
C ALA A 91 12.54 0.92 -8.94
N GLY A 92 12.15 0.10 -7.96
CA GLY A 92 13.06 -0.49 -6.97
C GLY A 92 13.64 0.54 -5.99
N THR A 93 12.94 1.66 -5.79
CA THR A 93 13.34 2.68 -4.80
C THR A 93 12.75 2.43 -3.41
N ILE A 94 11.75 1.56 -3.33
CA ILE A 94 11.22 0.95 -2.11
C ILE A 94 10.98 -0.54 -2.36
N ASP A 95 11.01 -1.32 -1.30
CA ASP A 95 10.87 -2.78 -1.31
C ASP A 95 9.41 -3.21 -1.10
N PHE A 96 8.71 -2.52 -0.20
CA PHE A 96 7.31 -2.77 0.15
C PHE A 96 6.55 -1.45 0.28
N ALA A 97 5.22 -1.51 0.18
CA ALA A 97 4.37 -0.37 0.48
C ALA A 97 3.05 -0.78 1.13
N ILE A 98 2.56 0.03 2.08
CA ILE A 98 1.14 0.02 2.43
C ILE A 98 0.40 0.89 1.42
N SER A 99 -0.48 0.28 0.62
CA SER A 99 -1.10 0.93 -0.54
C SER A 99 -2.56 0.52 -0.71
N GLY A 100 -3.32 1.35 -1.42
CA GLY A 100 -4.70 1.03 -1.79
C GLY A 100 -4.76 -0.12 -2.80
N VAL A 101 -5.76 -1.00 -2.66
CA VAL A 101 -5.90 -2.18 -3.53
C VAL A 101 -6.37 -1.80 -4.94
N THR A 102 -7.24 -0.80 -5.10
CA THR A 102 -7.72 -0.32 -6.41
C THR A 102 -6.58 0.14 -7.34
N PRO A 103 -5.70 1.08 -6.95
CA PRO A 103 -4.57 1.48 -7.81
C PRO A 103 -3.54 0.36 -8.03
N THR A 104 -3.44 -0.60 -7.09
CA THR A 104 -2.61 -1.80 -7.25
C THR A 104 -3.17 -2.70 -8.34
N ILE A 105 -4.47 -3.00 -8.32
CA ILE A 105 -5.17 -3.74 -9.38
C ILE A 105 -5.01 -3.04 -10.74
N SER A 106 -5.21 -1.72 -10.78
CA SER A 106 -5.01 -0.94 -12.02
C SER A 106 -3.59 -1.05 -12.58
N SER A 107 -2.58 -1.10 -11.70
CA SER A 107 -1.19 -1.26 -12.11
C SER A 107 -0.91 -2.67 -12.64
N VAL A 108 -1.43 -3.71 -11.98
CA VAL A 108 -1.33 -5.10 -12.44
C VAL A 108 -2.02 -5.28 -13.80
N ALA A 109 -3.21 -4.68 -13.98
CA ALA A 109 -3.92 -4.67 -15.26
C ALA A 109 -3.17 -3.95 -16.39
N GLN A 110 -2.15 -3.16 -16.06
CA GLN A 110 -1.22 -2.51 -17.01
C GLN A 110 0.10 -3.27 -17.14
N ASP A 111 0.12 -4.56 -16.80
CA ASP A 111 1.30 -5.45 -16.83
C ASP A 111 2.46 -4.95 -15.96
N ARG A 112 2.20 -4.17 -14.91
CA ARG A 112 3.22 -3.74 -13.96
C ARG A 112 3.41 -4.81 -12.88
N ASP A 113 4.68 -5.08 -12.56
CA ASP A 113 5.06 -6.11 -11.60
C ASP A 113 4.78 -5.68 -10.15
N LEU A 114 3.54 -5.85 -9.70
CA LEU A 114 3.10 -5.61 -8.32
C LEU A 114 2.28 -6.80 -7.81
N LYS A 115 2.41 -7.09 -6.51
CA LYS A 115 1.69 -8.16 -5.81
C LYS A 115 1.25 -7.68 -4.43
N ILE A 116 -0.01 -7.96 -4.08
CA ILE A 116 -0.49 -7.87 -2.70
C ILE A 116 -0.06 -9.14 -1.98
N VAL A 117 0.72 -9.01 -0.91
CA VAL A 117 1.26 -10.14 -0.12
C VAL A 117 0.63 -10.27 1.27
N ALA A 118 -0.08 -9.24 1.71
CA ALA A 118 -0.95 -9.27 2.89
C ALA A 118 -2.02 -8.17 2.75
N SER A 119 -3.17 -8.33 3.41
CA SER A 119 -4.06 -7.19 3.65
C SER A 119 -3.44 -6.28 4.72
N ALA A 120 -3.93 -5.05 4.86
CA ALA A 120 -3.45 -4.15 5.93
C ALA A 120 -4.60 -3.50 6.70
N ALA A 121 -5.63 -3.06 5.98
CA ALA A 121 -6.85 -2.53 6.56
C ALA A 121 -8.01 -2.64 5.58
N ASP A 122 -9.15 -3.03 6.12
CA ASP A 122 -10.45 -2.95 5.48
C ASP A 122 -11.24 -1.74 5.97
N GLY A 123 -12.26 -1.37 5.21
CA GLY A 123 -13.22 -0.37 5.61
C GLY A 123 -12.74 1.05 5.39
N GLY A 124 -13.10 1.94 6.31
CA GLY A 124 -12.75 3.35 6.28
C GLY A 124 -13.53 4.15 5.28
N SER A 125 -14.74 3.70 4.94
CA SER A 125 -15.57 4.28 3.89
C SER A 125 -16.92 4.72 4.44
N GLY A 126 -17.57 5.66 3.75
CA GLY A 126 -18.92 6.11 4.09
C GLY A 126 -19.62 6.69 2.88
N PHE A 127 -20.91 6.36 2.74
CA PHE A 127 -21.78 6.94 1.73
C PHE A 127 -22.82 7.82 2.42
N LEU A 128 -22.53 9.12 2.46
CA LEU A 128 -23.26 10.07 3.28
C LEU A 128 -24.09 11.04 2.43
N GLY A 129 -25.28 11.36 2.93
CA GLY A 129 -26.17 12.38 2.40
C GLY A 129 -26.45 13.47 3.43
N GLY A 130 -26.68 14.70 2.94
CA GLY A 130 -27.14 15.81 3.77
C GLY A 130 -28.65 15.84 3.99
N GLU A 131 -29.15 16.98 4.48
CA GLU A 131 -30.56 17.15 4.83
C GLU A 131 -31.49 16.81 3.66
N GLY A 132 -32.41 15.87 3.89
CA GLY A 132 -33.40 15.44 2.90
C GLY A 132 -32.89 14.43 1.87
N ILE A 133 -31.69 13.86 2.07
CA ILE A 133 -31.16 12.73 1.30
C ILE A 133 -31.00 11.55 2.26
N SER A 134 -31.85 10.53 2.09
CA SER A 134 -31.92 9.38 3.00
C SER A 134 -31.72 8.03 2.31
N SER A 135 -31.57 8.05 0.99
CA SER A 135 -31.43 6.88 0.13
C SER A 135 -30.65 7.27 -1.14
N VAL A 136 -30.18 6.27 -1.88
CA VAL A 136 -29.45 6.49 -3.14
C VAL A 136 -30.36 7.13 -4.19
N GLU A 137 -31.65 6.81 -4.19
CA GLU A 137 -32.64 7.37 -5.11
C GLU A 137 -32.83 8.88 -4.92
N ASP A 138 -32.60 9.40 -3.71
CA ASP A 138 -32.69 10.83 -3.38
C ASP A 138 -31.54 11.65 -4.01
N LEU A 139 -30.54 11.01 -4.62
CA LEU A 139 -29.40 11.65 -5.29
C LEU A 139 -29.77 12.27 -6.65
N ALA A 140 -30.95 11.98 -7.19
CA ALA A 140 -31.43 12.59 -8.43
C ALA A 140 -31.45 14.13 -8.31
N GLY A 141 -30.73 14.80 -9.20
CA GLY A 141 -30.56 16.25 -9.27
C GLY A 141 -29.61 16.83 -8.23
N LYS A 142 -28.87 15.99 -7.50
CA LYS A 142 -27.93 16.39 -6.45
C LYS A 142 -26.49 16.45 -6.94
N LYS A 143 -25.64 17.13 -6.19
CA LYS A 143 -24.19 17.13 -6.36
C LYS A 143 -23.56 16.09 -5.44
N VAL A 144 -22.86 15.12 -6.02
CA VAL A 144 -22.29 13.99 -5.28
C VAL A 144 -20.77 13.97 -5.44
N GLY A 145 -20.05 14.11 -4.33
CA GLY A 145 -18.60 14.03 -4.27
C GLY A 145 -18.09 12.59 -4.27
N TYR A 146 -16.95 12.34 -4.92
CA TYR A 146 -16.27 11.05 -4.87
C TYR A 146 -14.75 11.20 -5.08
N ILE A 147 -13.99 10.17 -4.73
CA ILE A 147 -12.55 10.12 -4.92
C ILE A 147 -12.26 9.36 -6.21
N GLN A 148 -11.66 10.02 -7.20
CA GLN A 148 -11.41 9.38 -8.49
C GLN A 148 -10.43 8.20 -8.37
N GLY A 149 -10.78 7.08 -9.00
CA GLY A 149 -9.95 5.88 -9.07
C GLY A 149 -9.85 5.09 -7.77
N SER A 150 -10.79 5.29 -6.84
CA SER A 150 -10.83 4.58 -5.55
C SER A 150 -11.90 3.50 -5.50
N ALA A 151 -11.81 2.60 -4.50
CA ALA A 151 -12.85 1.60 -4.24
C ALA A 151 -14.22 2.24 -3.98
N GLN A 152 -14.24 3.42 -3.36
CA GLN A 152 -15.43 4.22 -3.07
C GLN A 152 -16.09 4.74 -4.35
N GLU A 153 -15.33 5.10 -5.38
CA GLU A 153 -15.92 5.42 -6.69
C GLU A 153 -16.58 4.18 -7.29
N VAL A 154 -15.90 3.03 -7.25
CA VAL A 154 -16.47 1.78 -7.80
C VAL A 154 -17.76 1.40 -7.07
N ALA A 155 -17.77 1.46 -5.73
CA ALA A 155 -18.95 1.21 -4.91
C ALA A 155 -20.07 2.24 -5.14
N LEU A 156 -19.74 3.53 -5.28
CA LEU A 156 -20.71 4.57 -5.66
C LEU A 156 -21.39 4.22 -6.98
N ARG A 157 -20.61 3.87 -8.00
CA ARG A 157 -21.14 3.54 -9.33
C ARG A 157 -22.05 2.30 -9.28
N TYR A 158 -21.67 1.29 -8.50
CA TYR A 158 -22.51 0.11 -8.24
C TYR A 158 -23.87 0.52 -7.63
N TYR A 159 -23.89 1.37 -6.61
CA TYR A 159 -25.15 1.84 -6.02
C TYR A 159 -26.01 2.65 -6.98
N LEU A 160 -25.39 3.52 -7.78
CA LEU A 160 -26.11 4.30 -8.78
C LEU A 160 -26.76 3.38 -9.83
N GLU A 161 -26.05 2.35 -10.29
CA GLU A 161 -26.60 1.36 -11.23
C GLU A 161 -27.77 0.58 -10.62
N GLU A 162 -27.63 0.09 -9.38
CA GLU A 162 -28.71 -0.62 -8.66
C GLU A 162 -29.96 0.25 -8.45
N ALA A 163 -29.77 1.56 -8.22
CA ALA A 163 -30.85 2.54 -8.12
C ALA A 163 -31.41 2.98 -9.49
N GLY A 164 -30.83 2.51 -10.59
CA GLY A 164 -31.21 2.91 -11.96
C GLY A 164 -30.88 4.36 -12.30
N LEU A 165 -29.94 4.98 -11.58
CA LEU A 165 -29.44 6.34 -11.81
C LEU A 165 -28.24 6.32 -12.76
N THR A 166 -28.13 7.38 -13.56
CA THR A 166 -27.01 7.60 -14.48
C THR A 166 -26.35 8.95 -14.22
N ASP A 167 -25.18 9.17 -14.82
CA ASP A 167 -24.49 10.47 -14.79
C ASP A 167 -25.32 11.64 -15.35
N SER A 168 -26.45 11.37 -16.02
CA SER A 168 -27.38 12.40 -16.47
C SER A 168 -28.42 12.80 -15.44
N ASP A 169 -28.59 12.00 -14.39
CA ASP A 169 -29.57 12.20 -13.33
C ASP A 169 -28.99 12.98 -12.14
N LEU A 170 -27.67 13.11 -12.02
CA LEU A 170 -26.98 13.82 -10.93
C LEU A 170 -25.68 14.48 -11.40
N GLU A 171 -25.07 15.33 -10.57
CA GLU A 171 -23.78 15.96 -10.84
C GLU A 171 -22.67 15.30 -10.00
N LEU A 172 -21.88 14.44 -10.63
CA LEU A 172 -20.72 13.81 -9.99
C LEU A 172 -19.50 14.74 -10.00
N THR A 173 -18.89 14.95 -8.84
CA THR A 173 -17.72 15.82 -8.67
C THR A 173 -16.57 15.07 -8.03
N THR A 174 -15.41 15.05 -8.68
CA THR A 174 -14.18 14.52 -8.08
C THR A 174 -13.67 15.48 -7.00
N ILE A 175 -13.48 14.98 -5.79
CA ILE A 175 -12.98 15.74 -4.64
C ILE A 175 -11.77 15.02 -4.04
N PRO A 176 -10.61 15.70 -3.89
CA PRO A 176 -9.48 15.14 -3.15
C PRO A 176 -9.83 14.84 -1.69
N VAL A 177 -9.27 13.77 -1.13
CA VAL A 177 -9.54 13.33 0.25
C VAL A 177 -9.45 14.48 1.28
N PRO A 178 -8.40 15.33 1.29
CA PRO A 178 -8.28 16.41 2.29
C PRO A 178 -9.39 17.46 2.21
N GLU A 179 -10.06 17.58 1.07
CA GLU A 179 -11.08 18.59 0.80
C GLU A 179 -12.51 18.08 1.05
N MET A 180 -12.72 16.76 1.10
CA MET A 180 -14.05 16.12 1.11
C MET A 180 -14.98 16.66 2.19
N ALA A 181 -14.53 16.66 3.45
CA ALA A 181 -15.34 17.14 4.58
C ALA A 181 -15.70 18.63 4.45
N SER A 182 -14.77 19.45 3.95
CA SER A 182 -15.01 20.89 3.75
C SER A 182 -15.95 21.15 2.55
N ALA A 183 -15.85 20.35 1.49
CA ALA A 183 -16.75 20.43 0.34
C ALA A 183 -18.19 20.12 0.76
N TYR A 184 -18.39 19.11 1.61
CA TYR A 184 -19.70 18.77 2.18
C TYR A 184 -20.20 19.88 3.12
N THR A 185 -19.43 20.24 4.15
CA THR A 185 -19.88 21.23 5.17
C THR A 185 -20.11 22.64 4.61
N SER A 186 -19.45 23.01 3.51
CA SER A 186 -19.71 24.28 2.80
C SER A 186 -20.94 24.26 1.90
N GLY A 187 -21.55 23.09 1.67
CA GLY A 187 -22.66 22.90 0.71
C GLY A 187 -22.20 22.93 -0.74
N SER A 188 -20.91 22.69 -1.02
CA SER A 188 -20.42 22.56 -2.40
C SER A 188 -20.88 21.25 -3.05
N ILE A 189 -21.10 20.21 -2.23
CA ILE A 189 -21.72 18.94 -2.57
C ILE A 189 -22.85 18.63 -1.56
N ASP A 190 -23.88 17.91 -2.01
CA ASP A 190 -25.04 17.54 -1.19
C ASP A 190 -24.87 16.17 -0.52
N ALA A 191 -24.07 15.30 -1.12
CA ALA A 191 -23.76 13.95 -0.67
C ALA A 191 -22.34 13.57 -1.12
N PHE A 192 -21.77 12.52 -0.56
CA PHE A 192 -20.50 11.97 -1.03
C PHE A 192 -20.32 10.50 -0.69
N PHE A 193 -19.54 9.80 -1.50
CA PHE A 193 -18.93 8.52 -1.13
C PHE A 193 -17.44 8.78 -0.91
N GLY A 194 -16.99 8.64 0.33
CA GLY A 194 -15.64 9.05 0.72
C GLY A 194 -15.02 8.11 1.73
N VAL A 195 -13.87 8.55 2.24
CA VAL A 195 -13.09 7.84 3.24
C VAL A 195 -13.04 8.59 4.56
N GLU A 196 -12.82 7.85 5.63
CA GLU A 196 -12.33 8.41 6.88
C GLU A 196 -11.03 9.19 6.62
N ILE A 197 -10.79 10.32 7.27
CA ILE A 197 -11.52 10.87 8.42
C ILE A 197 -12.73 11.74 8.00
N GLY A 198 -12.89 11.98 6.70
CA GLY A 198 -13.91 12.89 6.17
C GLY A 198 -15.35 12.47 6.50
N VAL A 199 -15.58 11.16 6.61
CA VAL A 199 -16.85 10.54 7.02
C VAL A 199 -17.22 10.97 8.44
N SER A 200 -16.37 10.68 9.44
CA SER A 200 -16.60 11.07 10.83
C SER A 200 -16.85 12.58 11.01
N ILE A 201 -16.10 13.43 10.28
CA ILE A 201 -16.29 14.89 10.34
C ILE A 201 -17.66 15.30 9.77
N ALA A 202 -18.10 14.69 8.67
CA ALA A 202 -19.38 15.01 8.05
C ALA A 202 -20.57 14.54 8.90
N GLU A 203 -20.48 13.38 9.53
CA GLU A 203 -21.50 12.89 10.46
C GLU A 203 -21.63 13.80 11.69
N ALA A 204 -20.50 14.26 12.26
CA ALA A 204 -20.50 15.27 13.31
C ALA A 204 -21.15 16.60 12.87
N ALA A 205 -21.13 16.89 11.57
CA ALA A 205 -21.81 18.02 10.96
C ALA A 205 -23.27 17.75 10.54
N GLY A 206 -23.82 16.56 10.85
CA GLY A 206 -25.21 16.18 10.61
C GLY A 206 -25.47 15.44 9.30
N ALA A 207 -24.43 14.96 8.60
CA ALA A 207 -24.60 13.99 7.53
C ALA A 207 -25.15 12.66 8.07
N THR A 208 -25.85 11.92 7.21
CA THR A 208 -26.35 10.58 7.54
C THR A 208 -25.94 9.58 6.48
N GLU A 209 -25.60 8.37 6.89
CA GLU A 209 -25.40 7.26 5.97
C GLU A 209 -26.69 6.98 5.19
N ILE A 210 -26.60 6.93 3.86
CA ILE A 210 -27.74 6.69 2.95
C ILE A 210 -27.74 5.29 2.34
N ALA A 211 -26.61 4.59 2.44
CA ALA A 211 -26.45 3.17 2.13
C ALA A 211 -25.23 2.64 2.89
N ASP A 212 -25.29 1.38 3.34
CA ASP A 212 -24.14 0.69 3.93
C ASP A 212 -23.01 0.65 2.89
N PRO A 213 -21.85 1.31 3.09
CA PRO A 213 -20.80 1.41 2.08
C PRO A 213 -20.19 0.05 1.72
N TYR A 214 -20.44 -0.99 2.52
CA TYR A 214 -19.87 -2.33 2.37
C TYR A 214 -20.88 -3.36 1.86
N ALA A 215 -22.15 -3.00 1.68
CA ALA A 215 -23.18 -3.89 1.17
C ALA A 215 -23.14 -4.01 -0.37
N THR A 216 -21.94 -4.22 -0.91
CA THR A 216 -21.66 -4.45 -2.33
C THR A 216 -20.83 -5.74 -2.49
N PRO A 217 -20.71 -6.32 -3.69
CA PRO A 217 -19.80 -7.44 -3.94
C PRO A 217 -18.34 -7.15 -3.60
N ILE A 218 -17.92 -5.88 -3.58
CA ILE A 218 -16.55 -5.46 -3.20
C ILE A 218 -16.32 -5.61 -1.70
N GLY A 219 -17.38 -5.59 -0.88
CA GLY A 219 -17.25 -5.68 0.57
C GLY A 219 -16.38 -4.55 1.13
N ARG A 220 -15.36 -4.90 1.93
CA ARG A 220 -14.59 -3.95 2.74
C ARG A 220 -13.15 -3.74 2.26
N VAL A 221 -12.72 -4.43 1.20
CA VAL A 221 -11.31 -4.37 0.74
C VAL A 221 -10.89 -2.94 0.43
N ASN A 222 -9.77 -2.52 1.03
CA ASN A 222 -9.30 -1.15 0.84
C ASN A 222 -7.77 -1.05 0.74
N ILE A 223 -7.03 -1.55 1.74
CA ILE A 223 -5.58 -1.35 1.86
C ILE A 223 -4.86 -2.71 2.01
N GLY A 224 -3.71 -2.83 1.36
CA GLY A 224 -2.84 -4.02 1.45
C GLY A 224 -1.36 -3.66 1.53
N LEU A 225 -0.56 -4.63 1.97
CA LEU A 225 0.89 -4.64 1.84
C LEU A 225 1.25 -5.15 0.44
N VAL A 226 1.96 -4.31 -0.31
CA VAL A 226 2.29 -4.52 -1.72
C VAL A 226 3.81 -4.60 -1.88
N THR A 227 4.27 -5.52 -2.73
CA THR A 227 5.65 -5.61 -3.20
C THR A 227 5.68 -5.96 -4.69
N THR A 228 6.83 -6.32 -5.23
CA THR A 228 7.01 -6.76 -6.62
C THR A 228 7.12 -8.29 -6.68
N GLY A 229 6.76 -8.90 -7.81
CA GLY A 229 7.06 -10.31 -8.07
C GLY A 229 8.57 -10.59 -8.02
N ALA A 230 9.39 -9.65 -8.49
CA ALA A 230 10.84 -9.73 -8.36
C ALA A 230 11.31 -9.89 -6.90
N MET A 231 10.75 -9.13 -5.94
CA MET A 231 11.06 -9.29 -4.51
C MET A 231 10.71 -10.71 -4.01
N ILE A 232 9.55 -11.21 -4.39
CA ILE A 232 9.06 -12.54 -4.01
C ILE A 232 9.99 -13.64 -4.55
N GLU A 233 10.42 -13.53 -5.81
CA GLU A 233 11.28 -14.54 -6.46
C GLU A 233 12.73 -14.46 -6.00
N GLU A 234 13.28 -13.26 -5.86
CA GLU A 234 14.71 -13.04 -5.60
C GLU A 234 15.04 -13.05 -4.10
N GLN A 235 14.11 -12.62 -3.24
CA GLN A 235 14.31 -12.50 -1.79
C GLN A 235 13.12 -13.05 -0.97
N PRO A 236 12.69 -14.32 -1.19
CA PRO A 236 11.51 -14.88 -0.52
C PRO A 236 11.64 -14.93 1.01
N GLU A 237 12.84 -15.10 1.55
CA GLU A 237 13.07 -15.07 3.01
C GLU A 237 12.87 -13.67 3.60
N VAL A 238 13.24 -12.61 2.87
CA VAL A 238 12.96 -11.22 3.28
C VAL A 238 11.46 -10.97 3.19
N ALA A 239 10.81 -11.40 2.09
CA ALA A 239 9.37 -11.26 1.94
C ALA A 239 8.58 -11.91 3.07
N GLN A 240 8.93 -13.14 3.48
CA GLN A 240 8.29 -13.79 4.63
C GLN A 240 8.46 -12.97 5.91
N LYS A 241 9.68 -12.52 6.23
CA LYS A 241 9.95 -11.74 7.45
C LYS A 241 9.18 -10.42 7.49
N VAL A 242 9.07 -9.73 6.35
CA VAL A 242 8.29 -8.48 6.27
C VAL A 242 6.81 -8.75 6.47
N VAL A 243 6.26 -9.82 5.89
CA VAL A 243 4.86 -10.21 6.07
C VAL A 243 4.58 -10.62 7.52
N ASP A 244 5.49 -11.36 8.17
CA ASP A 244 5.39 -11.75 9.58
C ASP A 244 5.43 -10.51 10.50
N THR A 245 6.40 -9.61 10.30
CA THR A 245 6.49 -8.32 11.02
C THR A 245 5.23 -7.48 10.81
N HIS A 246 4.71 -7.41 9.58
CA HIS A 246 3.48 -6.68 9.30
C HIS A 246 2.28 -7.30 10.01
N ALA A 247 2.14 -8.62 10.02
CA ALA A 247 1.05 -9.31 10.70
C ALA A 247 1.09 -9.05 12.21
N ALA A 248 2.25 -9.21 12.85
CA ALA A 248 2.43 -8.94 14.28
C ALA A 248 2.16 -7.47 14.63
N THR A 249 2.64 -6.55 13.80
CA THR A 249 2.36 -5.11 13.97
C THR A 249 0.87 -4.80 13.87
N THR A 250 0.20 -5.42 12.90
CA THR A 250 -1.23 -5.18 12.64
C THR A 250 -2.09 -5.71 13.78
N GLU A 251 -1.76 -6.89 14.34
CA GLU A 251 -2.40 -7.45 15.52
C GLU A 251 -2.21 -6.54 16.75
N TYR A 252 -0.97 -6.10 17.01
CA TYR A 252 -0.70 -5.15 18.08
C TYR A 252 -1.49 -3.86 17.93
N MET A 253 -1.53 -3.28 16.72
CA MET A 253 -2.27 -2.05 16.48
C MET A 253 -3.78 -2.22 16.71
N ALA A 254 -4.35 -3.36 16.35
CA ALA A 254 -5.76 -3.64 16.56
C ALA A 254 -6.12 -3.69 18.05
N ASP A 255 -5.23 -4.25 18.88
CA ASP A 255 -5.48 -4.47 20.31
C ASP A 255 -5.04 -3.30 21.22
N ASN A 256 -4.18 -2.39 20.74
CA ASN A 256 -3.50 -1.38 21.57
C ASN A 256 -3.60 0.04 21.00
N VAL A 257 -4.80 0.44 20.56
CA VAL A 257 -5.07 1.78 19.97
C VAL A 257 -4.58 2.93 20.86
N ASP A 258 -4.73 2.80 22.17
CA ASP A 258 -4.32 3.80 23.16
C ASP A 258 -2.79 3.97 23.29
N GLU A 259 -2.01 3.01 22.80
CA GLU A 259 -0.54 3.08 22.81
C GLU A 259 0.01 3.78 21.56
N TRP A 260 -0.44 3.42 20.36
CA TRP A 260 0.16 3.94 19.12
C TRP A 260 -0.52 5.19 18.57
N LEU A 261 -1.83 5.37 18.80
CA LEU A 261 -2.56 6.51 18.23
C LEU A 261 -2.05 7.87 18.76
N PRO A 262 -1.77 8.04 20.07
CA PRO A 262 -1.20 9.29 20.57
C PRO A 262 0.17 9.60 19.97
N GLU A 263 0.99 8.58 19.69
CA GLU A 263 2.30 8.75 19.04
C GLU A 263 2.13 9.22 17.59
N MET A 264 1.23 8.60 16.84
CA MET A 264 0.88 9.03 15.49
C MET A 264 0.41 10.48 15.47
N ILE A 265 -0.46 10.86 16.41
CA ILE A 265 -0.97 12.24 16.54
C ILE A 265 0.15 13.21 16.91
N ALA A 266 1.07 12.82 17.80
CA ALA A 266 2.19 13.65 18.18
C ALA A 266 3.12 13.94 16.98
N GLU A 267 3.32 12.96 16.10
CA GLU A 267 4.18 13.06 14.93
C GLU A 267 3.51 13.78 13.75
N PHE A 268 2.25 13.42 13.42
CA PHE A 268 1.57 13.87 12.20
C PHE A 268 0.44 14.87 12.43
N GLY A 269 0.05 15.09 13.68
CA GLY A 269 -1.13 15.85 14.03
C GLY A 269 -2.43 15.07 13.80
N GLY A 270 -3.53 15.67 14.24
CA GLY A 270 -4.85 15.07 14.21
C GLY A 270 -5.64 15.44 15.46
N ASP A 271 -6.95 15.32 15.38
CA ASP A 271 -7.81 15.42 16.56
C ASP A 271 -8.06 14.00 17.09
N GLN A 272 -7.80 13.78 18.38
CA GLN A 272 -7.84 12.45 18.97
C GLN A 272 -9.23 11.84 18.92
N ASP A 273 -10.27 12.59 19.34
CA ASP A 273 -11.64 12.08 19.38
C ASP A 273 -12.13 11.73 17.96
N VAL A 274 -11.77 12.55 16.97
CA VAL A 274 -12.11 12.29 15.56
C VAL A 274 -11.39 11.05 15.02
N LEU A 275 -10.11 10.86 15.34
CA LEU A 275 -9.35 9.70 14.90
C LEU A 275 -9.79 8.40 15.59
N GLU A 276 -10.14 8.47 16.87
CA GLU A 276 -10.74 7.35 17.60
C GLU A 276 -12.08 6.95 16.98
N SER A 277 -12.94 7.92 16.65
CA SER A 277 -14.19 7.67 15.92
C SER A 277 -13.94 7.01 14.56
N ALA A 278 -12.97 7.50 13.80
CA ALA A 278 -12.63 6.92 12.50
C ALA A 278 -12.13 5.47 12.61
N LEU A 279 -11.46 5.10 13.71
CA LEU A 279 -10.99 3.75 13.97
C LEU A 279 -12.11 2.73 14.20
N GLU A 280 -13.32 3.17 14.58
CA GLU A 280 -14.49 2.28 14.64
C GLU A 280 -14.92 1.79 13.25
N ASN A 281 -14.51 2.51 12.20
CA ASN A 281 -14.83 2.23 10.81
C ASN A 281 -13.64 1.61 10.04
N PHE A 282 -12.49 1.37 10.68
CA PHE A 282 -11.37 0.62 10.09
C PHE A 282 -11.27 -0.77 10.72
N TRP A 283 -11.02 -1.79 9.91
CA TRP A 283 -10.72 -3.13 10.40
C TRP A 283 -9.30 -3.50 9.97
N LEU A 284 -8.36 -3.35 10.91
CA LEU A 284 -6.99 -3.80 10.71
C LEU A 284 -6.99 -5.33 10.53
N ARG A 285 -6.32 -5.78 9.47
CA ARG A 285 -6.26 -7.19 9.07
C ARG A 285 -4.98 -7.45 8.28
N SER A 286 -4.46 -8.67 8.35
CA SER A 286 -3.24 -9.08 7.65
C SER A 286 -3.39 -10.34 6.80
N ASP A 287 -4.49 -11.09 6.96
CA ASP A 287 -4.75 -12.32 6.20
C ASP A 287 -5.20 -12.03 4.76
N LEU A 288 -5.09 -13.05 3.91
CA LEU A 288 -5.60 -13.06 2.54
C LEU A 288 -6.62 -14.18 2.35
N THR A 289 -7.64 -14.24 3.22
CA THR A 289 -8.74 -15.21 3.16
C THR A 289 -9.41 -15.31 1.78
N GLU A 290 -10.07 -16.43 1.50
CA GLU A 290 -10.84 -16.61 0.25
C GLU A 290 -11.91 -15.52 0.07
N GLU A 291 -12.50 -15.03 1.16
CA GLU A 291 -13.45 -13.90 1.12
C GLU A 291 -12.77 -12.62 0.61
N TYR A 292 -11.60 -12.28 1.14
CA TYR A 292 -10.84 -11.10 0.70
C TYR A 292 -10.44 -11.20 -0.77
N GLN A 293 -9.94 -12.37 -1.19
CA GLN A 293 -9.60 -12.63 -2.60
C GLN A 293 -10.83 -12.50 -3.52
N GLY A 294 -11.98 -13.04 -3.09
CA GLY A 294 -13.24 -12.89 -3.85
C GLY A 294 -13.73 -11.44 -3.93
N GLN A 295 -13.52 -10.65 -2.88
CA GLN A 295 -13.83 -9.21 -2.88
C GLN A 295 -12.89 -8.41 -3.80
N LEU A 296 -11.59 -8.75 -3.85
CA LEU A 296 -10.65 -8.18 -4.81
C LEU A 296 -11.00 -8.55 -6.26
N GLU A 297 -11.42 -9.80 -6.52
CA GLU A 297 -11.89 -10.23 -7.83
C GLU A 297 -13.15 -9.46 -8.25
N ALA A 298 -14.10 -9.29 -7.32
CA ALA A 298 -15.30 -8.48 -7.56
C ALA A 298 -14.95 -7.01 -7.86
N LEU A 299 -13.98 -6.43 -7.12
CA LEU A 299 -13.47 -5.09 -7.37
C LEU A 299 -12.86 -4.97 -8.76
N ALA A 300 -11.96 -5.87 -9.15
CA ALA A 300 -11.35 -5.88 -10.48
C ALA A 300 -12.41 -6.01 -11.60
N GLY A 301 -13.39 -6.89 -11.42
CA GLY A 301 -14.51 -7.05 -12.37
C GLY A 301 -15.38 -5.81 -12.51
N GLN A 302 -15.66 -5.10 -11.41
CA GLN A 302 -16.39 -3.83 -11.46
C GLN A 302 -15.54 -2.70 -12.08
N MET A 303 -14.25 -2.62 -11.76
CA MET A 303 -13.33 -1.68 -12.40
C MET A 303 -13.31 -1.84 -13.93
N GLN A 304 -13.33 -3.08 -14.44
CA GLN A 304 -13.44 -3.34 -15.88
C GLN A 304 -14.78 -2.88 -16.44
N GLN A 305 -15.90 -3.18 -15.78
CA GLN A 305 -17.24 -2.78 -16.24
C GLN A 305 -17.39 -1.26 -16.32
N LEU A 306 -16.79 -0.54 -15.38
CA LEU A 306 -16.77 0.93 -15.33
C LEU A 306 -15.73 1.56 -16.26
N GLY A 307 -14.89 0.74 -16.92
CA GLY A 307 -13.88 1.19 -17.86
C GLY A 307 -12.64 1.82 -17.21
N PHE A 308 -12.36 1.50 -15.95
CA PHE A 308 -11.14 1.97 -15.25
C PHE A 308 -9.92 1.18 -15.71
N ILE A 309 -10.14 -0.08 -16.09
CA ILE A 309 -9.17 -1.00 -16.68
C ILE A 309 -9.79 -1.67 -17.90
N ASP A 310 -8.96 -2.05 -18.87
CA ASP A 310 -9.42 -2.68 -20.10
C ASP A 310 -9.85 -4.15 -19.87
N GLU A 311 -9.10 -4.88 -19.04
CA GLU A 311 -9.32 -6.29 -18.69
C GLU A 311 -8.99 -6.49 -17.21
N ALA A 312 -9.87 -7.17 -16.47
CA ALA A 312 -9.64 -7.53 -15.09
C ALA A 312 -8.54 -8.61 -15.01
N PRO A 313 -7.45 -8.40 -14.25
CA PRO A 313 -6.43 -9.41 -14.05
C PRO A 313 -7.00 -10.61 -13.28
N ALA A 314 -6.42 -11.80 -13.48
CA ALA A 314 -6.73 -12.94 -12.64
C ALA A 314 -6.30 -12.65 -11.20
N ILE A 315 -7.00 -13.20 -10.20
CA ILE A 315 -6.73 -12.86 -8.80
C ILE A 315 -5.32 -13.31 -8.37
N GLU A 316 -4.83 -14.43 -8.89
CA GLU A 316 -3.46 -14.92 -8.71
C GLU A 316 -2.39 -14.00 -9.32
N ASP A 317 -2.78 -13.15 -10.29
CA ASP A 317 -1.89 -12.13 -10.84
C ASP A 317 -1.80 -10.90 -9.92
N VAL A 318 -2.80 -10.68 -9.06
CA VAL A 318 -2.86 -9.56 -8.11
C VAL A 318 -2.31 -9.93 -6.73
N VAL A 319 -2.60 -11.15 -6.26
CA VAL A 319 -2.36 -11.59 -4.88
C VAL A 319 -1.38 -12.75 -4.85
N ASP A 320 -0.41 -12.68 -3.94
CA ASP A 320 0.44 -13.83 -3.59
C ASP A 320 0.19 -14.24 -2.14
N THR A 321 -0.39 -15.43 -1.95
CA THR A 321 -0.76 -15.97 -0.64
C THR A 321 0.34 -16.82 0.01
N THR A 322 1.50 -16.95 -0.63
CA THR A 322 2.59 -17.84 -0.18
C THR A 322 3.08 -17.49 1.22
N PHE A 323 3.09 -16.20 1.56
CA PHE A 323 3.65 -15.67 2.80
C PHE A 323 2.57 -15.28 3.83
N ALA A 324 1.32 -15.18 3.38
CA ALA A 324 0.24 -14.62 4.17
C ALA A 324 -0.01 -15.46 5.43
N PRO A 325 -0.32 -14.84 6.58
CA PRO A 325 -0.68 -15.58 7.77
C PRO A 325 -1.91 -16.44 7.47
N THR A 326 -1.82 -17.73 7.75
CA THR A 326 -2.98 -18.61 7.76
C THR A 326 -3.80 -18.28 8.99
N SER A 327 -4.97 -17.68 8.78
CA SER A 327 -6.01 -17.44 9.80
C SER A 327 -6.23 -18.62 10.74
#